data_AF-A0A7S1W639-F1
#
_entry.id   AF-A0A7S1W639-F1
#
_cell.length_a   1.000
_cell.length_b   1.000
_cell.length_c   1.000
_cell.angle_alpha   90.00
_cell.angle_beta   90.00
_cell.angle_gamma   90.00
#
_symmetry.space_group_name_H-M   'P 1'
#
loop_
_entity.id
_entity.type
_entity.pdbx_description
1 polymer ?
#
loop_
_entity_poly.entity_id
_entity_poly.type
_entity_poly.pdbx_seq_one_letter_code
_entity_poly.pdbx_strand_id
1 'polypeptide(L)'
;PGFASTSCFGAMGNTEAKFQREVEGLVTEVLGSGTQTEWSNPNDYKDMKGLQEALRKAGVESCNLMVGFDFTNSNKTAGAESFRGLCLHSLDGKRGPNPYE
;
A
#
# COMPACT_ATOMS: atom_id res chain seq x y z
N PRO A 1 -6.02 -66.42 7.91
CA PRO A 1 -6.66 -65.63 6.84
C PRO A 1 -7.33 -64.38 7.41
N GLY A 2 -6.60 -63.25 7.46
CA GLY A 2 -7.12 -62.01 8.03
C GLY A 2 -6.21 -60.83 7.72
N PHE A 3 -6.73 -59.89 6.94
CA PHE A 3 -6.85 -58.44 7.19
C PHE A 3 -6.96 -57.73 5.84
N ALA A 4 -8.18 -57.30 5.50
CA ALA A 4 -8.41 -56.36 4.42
C ALA A 4 -8.01 -54.96 4.93
N SER A 5 -7.05 -54.32 4.27
CA SER A 5 -6.71 -52.92 4.49
C SER A 5 -7.51 -52.09 3.49
N THR A 6 -8.61 -51.50 3.95
CA THR A 6 -9.41 -50.52 3.20
C THR A 6 -8.68 -49.18 3.20
N SER A 7 -8.17 -48.77 2.04
CA SER A 7 -7.61 -47.43 1.86
C SER A 7 -8.73 -46.40 1.71
N CYS A 8 -9.08 -45.74 2.80
CA CYS A 8 -9.97 -44.58 2.81
C CYS A 8 -9.20 -43.33 2.30
N PHE A 9 -8.89 -43.27 1.01
CA PHE A 9 -8.41 -42.05 0.36
C PHE A 9 -9.61 -41.32 -0.24
N GLY A 10 -10.35 -40.59 0.60
CA GLY A 10 -11.51 -39.81 0.19
C GLY A 10 -11.54 -38.47 0.90
N ALA A 11 -11.53 -37.39 0.11
CA ALA A 11 -12.11 -36.09 0.43
C ALA A 11 -11.36 -35.13 1.38
N MET A 12 -10.07 -34.83 1.14
CA MET A 12 -9.43 -33.64 1.74
C MET A 12 -8.99 -32.55 0.73
N GLY A 13 -9.08 -32.81 -0.58
CA GLY A 13 -8.68 -31.84 -1.61
C GLY A 13 -9.79 -30.88 -2.09
N ASN A 14 -11.05 -31.11 -1.73
CA ASN A 14 -12.19 -30.40 -2.32
C ASN A 14 -12.72 -29.25 -1.44
N THR A 15 -12.43 -29.28 -0.13
CA THR A 15 -12.90 -28.26 0.83
C THR A 15 -12.07 -26.99 0.73
N GLU A 16 -10.75 -27.11 0.60
CA GLU A 16 -9.84 -25.97 0.49
C GLU A 16 -10.07 -25.20 -0.81
N ALA A 17 -10.18 -25.90 -1.94
CA ALA A 17 -10.48 -25.29 -3.23
C ALA A 17 -11.86 -24.61 -3.25
N LYS A 18 -12.83 -25.15 -2.51
CA LYS A 18 -14.15 -24.53 -2.36
C LYS A 18 -14.09 -23.28 -1.49
N PHE A 19 -13.38 -23.34 -0.37
CA PHE A 19 -13.17 -22.21 0.52
C PHE A 19 -12.42 -21.07 -0.19
N GLN A 20 -11.36 -21.38 -0.91
CA GLN A 20 -10.61 -20.39 -1.70
C GLN A 20 -11.49 -19.70 -2.73
N ARG A 21 -12.35 -20.44 -3.44
CA ARG A 21 -13.31 -19.85 -4.40
C ARG A 21 -14.40 -19.01 -3.72
N GLU A 22 -14.88 -19.42 -2.55
CA GLU A 22 -15.84 -18.64 -1.76
C GLU A 22 -15.23 -17.35 -1.24
N VAL A 23 -13.98 -17.39 -0.77
CA VAL A 23 -13.22 -16.20 -0.35
C VAL A 23 -12.96 -15.28 -1.54
N GLU A 24 -12.50 -15.80 -2.68
CA GLU A 24 -12.30 -15.01 -3.90
C GLU A 24 -13.59 -14.37 -4.40
N GLY A 25 -14.70 -15.11 -4.36
CA GLY A 25 -16.02 -14.61 -4.72
C GLY A 25 -16.48 -13.48 -3.80
N LEU A 26 -16.34 -13.65 -2.49
CA LEU A 26 -16.68 -12.63 -1.51
C LEU A 26 -15.78 -11.40 -1.62
N VAL A 27 -14.47 -11.57 -1.79
CA VAL A 27 -13.52 -10.47 -2.00
C VAL A 27 -13.89 -9.69 -3.26
N THR A 28 -14.25 -10.39 -4.35
CA THR A 28 -14.69 -9.75 -5.59
C THR A 28 -16.04 -9.06 -5.45
N GLU A 29 -16.97 -9.60 -4.67
CA GLU A 29 -18.27 -8.96 -4.39
C GLU A 29 -18.12 -7.69 -3.54
N VAL A 30 -17.36 -7.79 -2.45
CA VAL A 30 -17.10 -6.69 -1.52
C VAL A 30 -16.26 -5.58 -2.16
N LEU A 31 -15.29 -5.94 -3.01
CA LEU A 31 -14.41 -4.97 -3.69
C LEU A 31 -14.89 -4.58 -5.10
N GLY A 32 -15.88 -5.29 -5.67
CA GLY A 32 -16.33 -5.14 -7.07
C GLY A 32 -17.30 -3.98 -7.32
N SER A 33 -17.71 -3.26 -6.28
CA SER A 33 -18.49 -2.03 -6.42
C SER A 33 -17.65 -0.83 -6.03
N GLY A 34 -16.83 -0.37 -6.98
CA GLY A 34 -16.21 0.95 -6.95
C GLY A 34 -15.23 1.15 -5.80
N THR A 35 -14.06 0.52 -5.89
CA THR A 35 -12.88 1.00 -5.18
C THR A 35 -12.47 2.37 -5.73
N GLN A 36 -13.17 3.44 -5.35
CA GLN A 36 -12.46 4.69 -5.08
C GLN A 36 -11.65 4.46 -3.81
N THR A 37 -10.53 3.74 -3.94
CA THR A 37 -9.60 3.47 -2.84
C THR A 37 -8.63 4.63 -2.59
N GLU A 38 -8.64 5.66 -3.44
CA GLU A 38 -7.70 6.78 -3.32
C GLU A 38 -8.42 8.06 -2.92
N TRP A 39 -8.12 8.54 -1.70
CA TRP A 39 -8.54 9.86 -1.19
C TRP A 39 -7.96 11.02 -2.02
N SER A 40 -6.98 10.74 -2.87
CA SER A 40 -6.34 11.70 -3.76
C SER A 40 -5.89 10.97 -5.02
N ASN A 41 -6.34 11.42 -6.19
CA ASN A 41 -5.84 10.94 -7.47
C ASN A 41 -4.72 11.90 -7.95
N PRO A 42 -3.45 11.47 -8.01
CA PRO A 42 -2.34 12.32 -8.42
C PRO A 42 -2.46 12.84 -9.86
N ASN A 43 -3.36 12.29 -10.68
CA ASN A 43 -3.56 12.69 -12.07
C ASN A 43 -4.63 13.78 -12.28
N ASP A 44 -5.36 14.18 -11.24
CA ASP A 44 -6.47 15.14 -11.37
C ASP A 44 -6.00 16.59 -11.54
N TYR A 45 -4.80 16.92 -11.05
CA TYR A 45 -4.26 18.28 -11.08
C TYR A 45 -2.87 18.30 -11.70
N LYS A 46 -2.73 19.04 -12.80
CA LYS A 46 -1.48 19.11 -13.58
C LYS A 46 -0.42 20.00 -12.95
N ASP A 47 -0.82 20.88 -12.05
CA ASP A 47 0.06 21.83 -11.38
C ASP A 47 -0.47 22.22 -10.00
N MET A 48 0.39 22.84 -9.20
CA MET A 48 0.06 23.32 -7.86
C MET A 48 -1.07 24.35 -7.86
N LYS A 49 -1.18 25.16 -8.91
CA LYS A 49 -2.19 26.21 -9.00
C LYS A 49 -3.60 25.63 -9.18
N GLY A 50 -3.73 24.60 -10.02
CA GLY A 50 -4.97 23.86 -10.21
C GLY A 50 -5.42 23.17 -8.94
N LEU A 51 -4.47 22.57 -8.20
CA LEU A 51 -4.75 21.98 -6.89
C LEU A 51 -5.24 23.04 -5.87
N GLN A 52 -4.54 24.18 -5.76
CA GLN A 52 -4.95 25.27 -4.87
C GLN A 52 -6.34 25.82 -5.21
N GLU A 53 -6.65 25.99 -6.51
CA GLU A 53 -7.96 26.46 -6.95
C GLU A 53 -9.07 25.45 -6.62
N ALA A 54 -8.79 24.15 -6.76
CA ALA A 54 -9.74 23.11 -6.41
C ALA A 54 -9.99 23.05 -4.90
N LEU A 55 -8.95 23.17 -4.08
CA LEU A 55 -9.08 23.26 -2.61
C LEU A 55 -9.92 24.47 -2.20
N ARG A 56 -9.70 25.63 -2.84
CA ARG A 56 -10.50 26.84 -2.62
C ARG A 56 -11.97 26.64 -3.03
N LYS A 57 -12.24 26.00 -4.18
CA LYS A 57 -13.59 25.66 -4.61
C LYS A 57 -14.29 24.66 -3.68
N ALA A 58 -13.54 23.79 -3.02
CA ALA A 58 -14.04 22.86 -2.02
C ALA A 58 -14.30 23.54 -0.65
N GLY A 59 -14.00 24.83 -0.49
CA GLY A 59 -14.24 25.59 0.74
C GLY A 59 -13.10 25.52 1.75
N VAL A 60 -11.90 25.07 1.35
CA VAL A 60 -10.71 25.12 2.22
C VAL A 60 -10.16 26.55 2.21
N GLU A 61 -10.52 27.33 3.22
CA GLU A 61 -10.04 28.70 3.39
C GLU A 61 -8.77 28.77 4.25
N SER A 62 -8.59 27.83 5.18
CA SER A 62 -7.40 27.70 6.01
C SER A 62 -7.16 26.25 6.40
N CYS A 63 -5.90 25.88 6.57
CA CYS A 63 -5.50 24.58 7.11
C CYS A 63 -4.31 24.77 8.06
N ASN A 64 -4.22 23.91 9.06
CA ASN A 64 -3.02 23.78 9.89
C ASN A 64 -2.17 22.63 9.36
N LEU A 65 -0.85 22.76 9.52
CA LEU A 65 0.10 21.75 9.09
C LEU A 65 0.74 21.07 10.31
N MET A 66 0.64 19.74 10.35
CA MET A 66 1.44 18.90 11.25
C MET A 66 2.39 18.08 10.40
N VAL A 67 3.67 18.06 10.78
CA VAL A 67 4.71 17.30 10.07
C VAL A 67 5.29 16.27 11.03
N GLY A 68 5.31 15.01 10.61
CA GLY A 68 5.90 13.90 11.35
C GLY A 68 7.12 13.36 10.62
N PHE A 69 8.21 13.17 11.34
CA PHE A 69 9.43 12.57 10.82
C PHE A 69 9.56 11.13 11.32
N ASP A 70 9.87 10.22 10.41
CA ASP A 70 10.15 8.83 10.74
C ASP A 70 11.64 8.66 11.04
N PHE A 71 12.01 8.62 12.32
CA PHE A 71 13.39 8.35 12.78
C PHE A 71 13.65 6.88 13.10
N THR A 72 12.92 5.95 12.48
CA THR A 72 13.17 4.51 12.67
C THR A 72 14.43 4.03 11.96
N ASN A 73 14.97 2.90 12.43
CA ASN A 73 16.22 2.33 11.90
C ASN A 73 16.13 1.85 10.44
N SER A 74 14.95 1.57 9.90
CA SER A 74 14.77 1.11 8.51
C SER A 74 15.27 2.14 7.49
N ASN A 75 15.26 3.43 7.84
CA ASN A 75 15.78 4.52 7.03
C ASN A 75 17.28 4.42 6.70
N LYS A 76 18.03 3.61 7.46
CA LYS A 76 19.46 3.36 7.18
C LYS A 76 19.69 2.60 5.89
N THR A 77 18.76 1.72 5.50
CA THR A 77 18.90 0.84 4.32
C THR A 77 17.90 1.15 3.21
N ALA A 78 16.82 1.88 3.52
CA ALA A 78 15.78 2.21 2.54
C ALA A 78 16.27 3.04 1.33
N GLY A 79 17.39 3.75 1.48
CA GLY A 79 18.03 4.49 0.38
C GLY A 79 18.98 3.67 -0.50
N ALA A 80 18.98 2.33 -0.39
CA ALA A 80 19.86 1.45 -1.15
C ALA A 80 19.83 1.73 -2.67
N GLU A 81 18.64 1.81 -3.25
CA GLU A 81 18.42 2.04 -4.69
C GLU A 81 18.05 3.49 -5.00
N SER A 82 17.33 4.16 -4.09
CA SER A 82 16.73 5.48 -4.32
C SER A 82 17.61 6.65 -3.86
N PHE A 83 18.58 6.41 -2.98
CA PHE A 83 19.42 7.46 -2.41
C PHE A 83 20.90 7.08 -2.39
N ARG A 84 21.38 6.49 -3.49
CA ARG A 84 22.80 6.18 -3.74
C ARG A 84 23.42 5.28 -2.65
N GLY A 85 22.64 4.39 -2.05
CA GLY A 85 23.11 3.53 -0.97
C GLY A 85 23.15 4.20 0.41
N LEU A 86 22.65 5.43 0.55
CA LEU A 86 22.77 6.20 1.79
C LEU A 86 21.52 6.09 2.67
N CYS A 87 21.71 6.39 3.96
CA CYS A 87 20.62 6.60 4.89
C CYS A 87 19.72 7.75 4.41
N LEU A 88 18.40 7.58 4.49
CA LEU A 88 17.44 8.63 4.11
C LEU A 88 17.51 9.88 4.99
N HIS A 89 18.17 9.82 6.15
CA HIS A 89 18.49 10.96 7.04
C HIS A 89 19.93 11.46 6.90
N SER A 90 20.63 11.15 5.81
CA SER A 90 22.01 11.60 5.62
C SER A 90 22.08 13.12 5.46
N LEU A 91 22.87 13.78 6.31
CA LEU A 91 23.11 15.23 6.26
C LEU A 91 24.33 15.63 5.40
N ASP A 92 24.88 14.71 4.61
CA ASP A 92 26.01 15.02 3.72
C ASP A 92 25.55 15.90 2.54
N GLY A 93 25.53 17.20 2.78
CA GLY A 93 25.10 18.23 1.82
C GLY A 93 25.91 18.26 0.51
N LYS A 94 27.03 17.52 0.41
CA LYS A 94 27.76 17.36 -0.87
C LYS A 94 26.96 16.61 -1.92
N ARG A 95 25.97 15.80 -1.52
CA ARG A 95 25.20 14.93 -2.43
C ARG A 95 23.80 15.46 -2.74
N GLY A 96 23.41 16.59 -2.15
CA GLY A 96 22.09 17.19 -2.23
C GLY A 96 21.28 16.97 -0.95
N PRO A 97 20.08 17.60 -0.84
CA PRO A 97 19.18 17.39 0.28
C PRO A 97 18.72 15.93 0.33
N ASN A 98 18.43 15.46 1.54
CA ASN A 98 17.84 14.14 1.72
C ASN A 98 16.31 14.18 1.47
N PRO A 99 15.63 13.04 1.28
CA PRO A 99 14.20 13.04 0.95
C PRO A 99 13.25 13.64 2.00
N TYR A 100 13.71 13.88 3.22
CA TYR A 100 12.95 14.55 4.27
C TYR A 100 13.16 16.09 4.28
N GLU A 101 14.05 16.63 3.44
CA GLU A 101 14.33 18.07 3.26
C GLU A 101 13.68 18.63 1.98
#